data_AF-A0A921KLR1-F1
#
_entry.id   AF-A0A921KLR1-F1
#
_cell.length_a   1.000
_cell.length_b   1.000
_cell.length_c   1.000
_cell.angle_alpha   90.00
_cell.angle_beta   90.00
_cell.angle_gamma   90.00
#
_symmetry.space_group_name_H-M   'P 1'
#
loop_
_entity.id
_entity.type
_entity.pdbx_description
1 polymer ?
#
loop_
_entity_poly.entity_id
_entity_poly.type
_entity_poly.pdbx_seq_one_letter_code
_entity_poly.pdbx_strand_id
1 'polypeptide(L)'
;MADSGQVDARSLRRLSFPGSHAADPEGTMFRLWRDVRPLRTAGSLEAEMGSLTPRLYERKTFEAPYPALDEVREALSREADEKVRPLAFWRAWQLRDEYVKGHVRERYATLVASWEREREAFDAREARIAEERDAAAVKNCERRRGHIRKVLEGDASAIGEGAERLSSECAIPFPFTLRYAYEEGAGRMAAEVDLPSPGGLPQTTVEVMKSGRSRPRPKTQRAVREEYARYVFALIAYLAHGLFDLSPAIGDVVISGYRAGEGDGGECVLSVLFDREGFVAALDDVADPEALCLSFEHRCQMTKTKVIKPVEPLERL
;
A
#
# COMPACT_ATOMS: atom_id res chain seq x y z
N MET A 1 41.02 11.96 -5.05
CA MET A 1 40.71 11.45 -6.40
C MET A 1 39.85 10.22 -6.18
N ALA A 2 38.55 10.42 -6.06
CA ALA A 2 37.59 9.33 -5.91
C ALA A 2 37.04 9.04 -7.31
N ASP A 3 37.12 7.77 -7.69
CA ASP A 3 36.61 7.21 -8.92
C ASP A 3 35.12 7.55 -9.04
N SER A 4 34.74 8.28 -10.09
CA SER A 4 33.34 8.58 -10.38
C SER A 4 32.69 7.28 -10.85
N GLY A 5 32.18 6.51 -9.90
CA GLY A 5 31.47 5.25 -10.13
C GLY A 5 30.36 5.48 -11.13
N GLN A 6 30.57 4.99 -12.35
CA GLN A 6 29.57 5.00 -13.39
C GLN A 6 28.53 3.94 -13.02
N VAL A 7 27.31 4.39 -12.75
CA VAL A 7 26.17 3.54 -12.39
C VAL A 7 25.94 2.47 -13.46
N ASP A 8 25.73 1.20 -13.07
CA ASP A 8 25.41 0.13 -14.01
C ASP A 8 24.07 0.44 -14.70
N ALA A 9 24.10 0.66 -16.02
CA ALA A 9 22.95 0.97 -16.85
C ALA A 9 21.79 -0.05 -16.72
N ARG A 10 22.05 -1.26 -16.23
CA ARG A 10 21.02 -2.28 -15.96
C ARG A 10 20.15 -1.99 -14.74
N SER A 11 20.61 -1.14 -13.83
CA SER A 11 19.89 -0.74 -12.62
C SER A 11 19.04 0.53 -12.80
N LEU A 12 19.22 1.24 -13.92
CA LEU A 12 18.53 2.49 -14.21
C LEU A 12 17.03 2.26 -14.43
N ARG A 13 16.22 2.95 -13.63
CA ARG A 13 14.76 2.92 -13.68
C ARG A 13 14.20 4.33 -13.85
N ARG A 14 13.01 4.42 -14.42
CA ARG A 14 12.31 5.67 -14.68
C ARG A 14 10.88 5.60 -14.15
N LEU A 15 10.51 6.58 -13.34
CA LEU A 15 9.18 6.72 -12.75
C LEU A 15 8.55 8.03 -13.21
N SER A 16 7.26 7.97 -13.52
CA SER A 16 6.46 9.12 -13.90
C SER A 16 5.48 9.46 -12.78
N PHE A 17 5.58 10.66 -12.25
CA PHE A 17 4.65 11.16 -11.24
C PHE A 17 3.61 12.02 -11.96
N PRO A 18 2.31 11.67 -11.91
CA PRO A 18 1.28 12.33 -12.71
C PRO A 18 0.92 13.75 -12.24
N GLY A 19 1.21 14.08 -10.98
CA GLY A 19 0.84 15.37 -10.40
C GLY A 19 -0.65 15.48 -10.06
N SER A 20 -1.00 16.31 -9.07
CA SER A 20 -2.37 16.58 -8.65
C SER A 20 -2.91 17.92 -9.14
N HIS A 21 -2.06 18.74 -9.77
CA HIS A 21 -2.37 20.09 -10.25
C HIS A 21 -3.00 21.00 -9.18
N ALA A 22 -2.39 21.03 -7.98
CA ALA A 22 -2.89 21.83 -6.86
C ALA A 22 -2.91 23.34 -7.17
N ALA A 23 -3.93 24.04 -6.68
CA ALA A 23 -4.06 25.50 -6.83
C ALA A 23 -2.96 26.29 -6.05
N ASP A 24 -2.45 25.70 -4.98
CA ASP A 24 -1.31 26.18 -4.19
C ASP A 24 -0.23 25.10 -4.15
N PRO A 25 0.62 25.00 -5.20
CA PRO A 25 1.64 23.96 -5.29
C PRO A 25 2.68 24.03 -4.18
N GLU A 26 3.14 25.24 -3.83
CA GLU A 26 4.14 25.44 -2.78
C GLU A 26 3.59 24.98 -1.43
N GLY A 27 2.46 25.52 -0.99
CA GLY A 27 1.88 25.14 0.31
C GLY A 27 1.45 23.68 0.36
N THR A 28 1.05 23.08 -0.77
CA THR A 28 0.78 21.64 -0.84
C THR A 28 2.05 20.81 -0.65
N MET A 29 3.17 21.20 -1.28
CA MET A 29 4.45 20.51 -1.10
C MET A 29 4.94 20.60 0.35
N PHE A 30 4.83 21.76 0.97
CA PHE A 30 5.20 21.93 2.39
C PHE A 30 4.34 21.09 3.33
N ARG A 31 3.03 20.95 3.04
CA ARG A 31 2.16 20.05 3.80
C ARG A 31 2.60 18.60 3.64
N LEU A 32 2.87 18.16 2.41
CA LEU A 32 3.36 16.80 2.17
C LEU A 32 4.66 16.51 2.93
N TRP A 33 5.61 17.46 2.93
CA TRP A 33 6.85 17.35 3.69
C TRP A 33 6.60 17.29 5.21
N ARG A 34 5.78 18.20 5.74
CA ARG A 34 5.52 18.25 7.19
C ARG A 34 4.75 17.02 7.69
N ASP A 35 3.94 16.42 6.83
CA ASP A 35 3.09 15.28 7.17
C ASP A 35 3.79 13.93 6.85
N VAL A 36 5.09 13.93 6.51
CA VAL A 36 5.85 12.69 6.37
C VAL A 36 5.88 11.93 7.69
N ARG A 37 5.80 10.61 7.60
CA ARG A 37 5.84 9.72 8.77
C ARG A 37 7.30 9.44 9.14
N PRO A 38 7.59 9.02 10.38
CA PRO A 38 8.89 8.47 10.71
C PRO A 38 9.25 7.33 9.74
N LEU A 39 10.52 7.29 9.31
CA LEU A 39 11.02 6.26 8.41
C LEU A 39 10.87 4.86 9.05
N ARG A 40 10.50 3.88 8.23
CA ARG A 40 10.45 2.48 8.69
C ARG A 40 11.85 2.01 9.08
N THR A 41 11.98 1.51 10.31
CA THR A 41 13.23 0.96 10.84
C THR A 41 13.28 -0.55 10.64
N ALA A 42 14.50 -1.11 10.62
CA ALA A 42 14.67 -2.56 10.59
C ALA A 42 13.89 -3.25 11.73
N GLY A 43 14.01 -2.75 12.96
CA GLY A 43 13.28 -3.28 14.11
C GLY A 43 11.75 -3.23 13.95
N SER A 44 11.20 -2.17 13.36
CA SER A 44 9.75 -2.09 13.11
C SER A 44 9.27 -3.14 12.11
N LEU A 45 10.06 -3.40 11.06
CA LEU A 45 9.76 -4.41 10.04
C LEU A 45 9.95 -5.83 10.56
N GLU A 46 10.97 -6.07 11.39
CA GLU A 46 11.17 -7.35 12.08
C GLU A 46 10.01 -7.67 13.03
N ALA A 47 9.53 -6.67 13.78
CA ALA A 47 8.35 -6.80 14.63
C ALA A 47 7.09 -7.08 13.81
N GLU A 48 6.88 -6.38 12.69
CA GLU A 48 5.78 -6.68 11.76
C GLU A 48 5.88 -8.13 11.29
N MET A 49 7.04 -8.55 10.78
CA MET A 49 7.29 -9.91 10.28
C MET A 49 7.05 -10.98 11.35
N GLY A 50 7.45 -10.72 12.60
CA GLY A 50 7.25 -11.62 13.74
C GLY A 50 5.77 -11.72 14.19
N SER A 51 4.99 -10.65 13.99
CA SER A 51 3.56 -10.62 14.33
C SER A 51 2.66 -11.32 13.30
N LEU A 52 3.18 -11.70 12.13
CA LEU A 52 2.40 -12.31 11.06
C LEU A 52 2.01 -13.76 11.39
N THR A 53 0.77 -13.96 11.82
CA THR A 53 0.18 -15.28 12.05
C THR A 53 -0.95 -15.59 11.05
N PRO A 54 -1.00 -16.81 10.49
CA PRO A 54 -2.10 -17.21 9.60
C PRO A 54 -3.42 -17.25 10.38
N ARG A 55 -4.46 -16.66 9.81
CA ARG A 55 -5.83 -16.76 10.34
C ARG A 55 -6.48 -18.02 9.76
N LEU A 56 -6.55 -19.06 10.59
CA LEU A 56 -7.13 -20.34 10.19
C LEU A 56 -8.65 -20.27 10.12
N TYR A 57 -9.24 -21.11 9.28
CA TYR A 57 -10.67 -21.19 9.03
C TYR A 57 -11.38 -21.89 10.19
N GLU A 58 -12.37 -21.21 10.75
CA GLU A 58 -13.28 -21.81 11.72
C GLU A 58 -14.35 -22.62 10.97
N ARG A 59 -14.28 -23.95 11.11
CA ARG A 59 -15.23 -24.88 10.48
C ARG A 59 -16.63 -24.65 11.02
N LYS A 60 -17.62 -24.69 10.13
CA LYS A 60 -19.03 -24.60 10.53
C LYS A 60 -19.51 -25.93 11.11
N THR A 61 -20.56 -25.86 11.90
CA THR A 61 -21.25 -27.02 12.47
C THR A 61 -22.44 -27.43 11.63
N PHE A 62 -22.73 -28.72 11.57
CA PHE A 62 -23.93 -29.23 10.92
C PHE A 62 -25.16 -28.98 11.81
N GLU A 63 -26.13 -28.21 11.30
CA GLU A 63 -27.27 -27.73 12.10
C GLU A 63 -28.54 -28.58 11.98
N ALA A 64 -28.60 -29.57 11.07
CA ALA A 64 -29.82 -30.33 10.86
C ALA A 64 -30.11 -31.25 12.07
N PRO A 65 -31.33 -31.22 12.64
CA PRO A 65 -31.68 -32.03 13.80
C PRO A 65 -31.65 -33.52 13.47
N TYR A 66 -31.28 -34.33 14.45
CA TYR A 66 -31.30 -35.77 14.31
C TYR A 66 -32.75 -36.29 14.20
N PRO A 67 -33.05 -37.26 13.30
CA PRO A 67 -34.41 -37.78 13.14
C PRO A 67 -34.99 -38.33 14.45
N ALA A 68 -36.17 -37.84 14.86
CA ALA A 68 -36.85 -38.29 16.06
C ALA A 68 -37.84 -39.44 15.74
N LEU A 69 -37.79 -40.52 16.53
CA LEU A 69 -38.65 -41.69 16.31
C LEU A 69 -40.14 -41.36 16.42
N ASP A 70 -40.50 -40.44 17.32
CA ASP A 70 -41.90 -40.04 17.54
C ASP A 70 -42.45 -39.23 16.37
N GLU A 71 -41.65 -38.34 15.76
CA GLU A 71 -42.04 -37.62 14.54
C GLU A 71 -42.27 -38.59 13.36
N VAL A 72 -41.47 -39.65 13.26
CA VAL A 72 -41.67 -40.71 12.26
C VAL A 72 -42.96 -41.47 12.50
N ARG A 73 -43.27 -41.79 13.76
CA ARG A 73 -44.55 -42.44 14.13
C ARG A 73 -45.74 -41.55 13.81
N GLU A 74 -45.67 -40.26 14.10
CA GLU A 74 -46.74 -39.30 13.78
C GLU A 74 -46.94 -39.14 12.27
N ALA A 75 -45.86 -39.11 11.49
CA ALA A 75 -45.93 -39.08 10.04
C ALA A 75 -46.58 -40.34 9.47
N LEU A 76 -46.19 -41.53 9.97
CA LEU A 76 -46.78 -42.80 9.54
C LEU A 76 -48.22 -42.97 9.99
N SER A 77 -48.61 -42.46 11.16
CA SER A 77 -50.00 -42.45 11.61
C SER A 77 -50.89 -41.63 10.68
N ARG A 78 -50.43 -40.43 10.26
CA ARG A 78 -51.14 -39.61 9.27
C ARG A 78 -51.24 -40.31 7.91
N GLU A 79 -50.17 -40.95 7.46
CA GLU A 79 -50.16 -41.72 6.22
C GLU A 79 -51.11 -42.94 6.29
N ALA A 80 -51.18 -43.61 7.44
CA ALA A 80 -52.10 -44.71 7.69
C ALA A 80 -53.57 -44.25 7.66
N ASP A 81 -53.88 -43.06 8.20
CA ASP A 81 -55.22 -42.48 8.17
C ASP A 81 -55.72 -42.23 6.75
N GLU A 82 -54.83 -41.86 5.83
CA GLU A 82 -55.15 -41.61 4.42
C GLU A 82 -55.24 -42.90 3.59
N LYS A 83 -54.30 -43.83 3.78
CA LYS A 83 -54.13 -45.03 2.94
C LYS A 83 -54.92 -46.24 3.42
N VAL A 84 -55.16 -46.37 4.72
CA VAL A 84 -55.92 -47.49 5.30
C VAL A 84 -57.39 -47.08 5.39
N ARG A 85 -58.18 -47.51 4.40
CA ARG A 85 -59.65 -47.33 4.34
C ARG A 85 -60.37 -48.67 4.56
N PRO A 86 -60.66 -49.04 5.81
CA PRO A 86 -61.29 -50.30 6.13
C PRO A 86 -62.81 -50.23 5.95
N LEU A 87 -63.40 -51.36 5.54
CA LEU A 87 -64.85 -51.51 5.39
C LEU A 87 -65.58 -51.62 6.74
N ALA A 88 -64.88 -51.99 7.82
CA ALA A 88 -65.42 -52.08 9.18
C ALA A 88 -64.67 -51.12 10.11
N PHE A 89 -65.37 -50.09 10.59
CA PHE A 89 -64.77 -49.00 11.37
C PHE A 89 -64.10 -49.49 12.67
N TRP A 90 -64.58 -50.58 13.28
CA TRP A 90 -64.00 -51.13 14.52
C TRP A 90 -62.63 -51.80 14.32
N ARG A 91 -62.26 -52.23 13.10
CA ARG A 91 -60.91 -52.78 12.81
C ARG A 91 -59.94 -51.73 12.28
N ALA A 92 -60.41 -50.49 12.08
CA ALA A 92 -59.62 -49.44 11.46
C ALA A 92 -58.38 -49.07 12.28
N TRP A 93 -58.57 -48.93 13.59
CA TRP A 93 -57.49 -48.63 14.51
C TRP A 93 -56.42 -49.75 14.54
N GLN A 94 -56.83 -51.02 14.53
CA GLN A 94 -55.90 -52.17 14.51
C GLN A 94 -55.07 -52.19 13.21
N LEU A 95 -55.71 -52.01 12.05
CA LEU A 95 -55.03 -52.02 10.76
C LEU A 95 -54.05 -50.84 10.59
N ARG A 96 -54.38 -49.67 11.17
CA ARG A 96 -53.49 -48.49 11.17
C ARG A 96 -52.30 -48.67 12.11
N ASP A 97 -52.52 -49.25 13.29
CA ASP A 97 -51.44 -49.58 14.23
C ASP A 97 -50.48 -50.65 13.66
N GLU A 98 -51.01 -51.68 13.01
CA GLU A 98 -50.20 -52.67 12.27
C GLU A 98 -49.40 -52.02 11.14
N TYR A 99 -50.00 -51.08 10.39
CA TYR A 99 -49.30 -50.32 9.35
C TYR A 99 -48.12 -49.53 9.93
N VAL A 100 -48.33 -48.75 11.01
CA VAL A 100 -47.26 -47.99 11.65
C VAL A 100 -46.16 -48.91 12.19
N LYS A 101 -46.51 -49.99 12.89
CA LYS A 101 -45.55 -50.97 13.42
C LYS A 101 -44.74 -51.67 12.33
N GLY A 102 -45.36 -51.97 11.19
CA GLY A 102 -44.70 -52.59 10.04
C GLY A 102 -43.68 -51.68 9.36
N HIS A 103 -43.93 -50.37 9.31
CA HIS A 103 -43.12 -49.43 8.51
C HIS A 103 -42.19 -48.53 9.33
N VAL A 104 -42.42 -48.37 10.64
CA VAL A 104 -41.66 -47.42 11.49
C VAL A 104 -40.17 -47.68 11.51
N ARG A 105 -39.74 -48.96 11.58
CA ARG A 105 -38.32 -49.31 11.63
C ARG A 105 -37.60 -48.95 10.33
N GLU A 106 -38.18 -49.32 9.20
CA GLU A 106 -37.60 -49.06 7.88
C GLU A 106 -37.58 -47.55 7.56
N ARG A 107 -38.68 -46.85 7.87
CA ARG A 107 -38.77 -45.41 7.66
C ARG A 107 -37.76 -44.64 8.51
N TYR A 108 -37.64 -45.02 9.78
CA TYR A 108 -36.67 -44.43 10.70
C TYR A 108 -35.22 -44.71 10.26
N ALA A 109 -34.89 -45.96 9.93
CA ALA A 109 -33.57 -46.34 9.43
C ALA A 109 -33.20 -45.56 8.15
N THR A 110 -34.16 -45.35 7.25
CA THR A 110 -33.97 -44.56 6.03
C THR A 110 -33.63 -43.11 6.33
N LEU A 111 -34.36 -42.48 7.26
CA LEU A 111 -34.15 -41.08 7.64
C LEU A 111 -32.83 -40.87 8.39
N VAL A 112 -32.47 -41.81 9.28
CA VAL A 112 -31.17 -41.79 9.96
C VAL A 112 -30.05 -41.93 8.93
N ALA A 113 -30.16 -42.89 8.00
CA ALA A 113 -29.15 -43.08 6.96
C ALA A 113 -29.01 -41.86 6.03
N SER A 114 -30.11 -41.17 5.68
CA SER A 114 -30.02 -39.94 4.88
C SER A 114 -29.36 -38.81 5.67
N TRP A 115 -29.75 -38.64 6.94
CA TRP A 115 -29.16 -37.63 7.81
C TRP A 115 -27.66 -37.86 8.03
N GLU A 116 -27.24 -39.11 8.26
CA GLU A 116 -25.83 -39.47 8.42
C GLU A 116 -25.03 -39.14 7.16
N ARG A 117 -25.55 -39.48 5.97
CA ARG A 117 -24.91 -39.11 4.69
C ARG A 117 -24.80 -37.61 4.51
N GLU A 118 -25.84 -36.85 4.87
CA GLU A 118 -25.83 -35.40 4.77
C GLU A 118 -24.80 -34.77 5.72
N ARG A 119 -24.73 -35.25 6.96
CA ARG A 119 -23.71 -34.85 7.95
C ARG A 119 -22.31 -35.17 7.46
N GLU A 120 -22.05 -36.40 7.02
CA GLU A 120 -20.74 -36.81 6.52
C GLU A 120 -20.32 -36.01 5.28
N ALA A 121 -21.26 -35.78 4.35
CA ALA A 121 -21.00 -34.96 3.18
C ALA A 121 -20.75 -33.49 3.56
N PHE A 122 -21.42 -32.97 4.58
CA PHE A 122 -21.16 -31.64 5.13
C PHE A 122 -19.77 -31.57 5.77
N ASP A 123 -19.43 -32.51 6.65
CA ASP A 123 -18.14 -32.55 7.34
C ASP A 123 -16.97 -32.67 6.35
N ALA A 124 -17.13 -33.48 5.30
CA ALA A 124 -16.14 -33.62 4.23
C ALA A 124 -15.98 -32.33 3.41
N ARG A 125 -17.08 -31.62 3.10
CA ARG A 125 -17.01 -30.32 2.44
C ARG A 125 -16.33 -29.27 3.32
N GLU A 126 -16.70 -29.20 4.59
CA GLU A 126 -16.10 -28.25 5.54
C GLU A 126 -14.63 -28.55 5.80
N ALA A 127 -14.23 -29.82 5.82
CA ALA A 127 -12.82 -30.21 5.92
C ALA A 127 -12.01 -29.72 4.72
N ARG A 128 -12.54 -29.91 3.51
CA ARG A 128 -11.91 -29.43 2.27
C ARG A 128 -11.81 -27.90 2.24
N ILE A 129 -12.87 -27.20 2.63
CA ILE A 129 -12.86 -25.73 2.71
C ILE A 129 -11.80 -25.27 3.71
N ALA A 130 -11.73 -25.90 4.89
CA ALA A 130 -10.73 -25.57 5.90
C ALA A 130 -9.31 -25.76 5.37
N GLU A 131 -9.01 -26.90 4.75
CA GLU A 131 -7.70 -27.19 4.16
C GLU A 131 -7.30 -26.14 3.11
N GLU A 132 -8.19 -25.85 2.15
CA GLU A 132 -7.93 -24.86 1.09
C GLU A 132 -7.71 -23.46 1.67
N ARG A 133 -8.51 -23.06 2.66
CA ARG A 133 -8.43 -21.73 3.30
C ARG A 133 -7.21 -21.58 4.19
N ASP A 134 -6.88 -22.60 4.97
CA ASP A 134 -5.72 -22.62 5.86
C ASP A 134 -4.43 -22.61 5.05
N ALA A 135 -4.35 -23.42 3.99
CA ALA A 135 -3.21 -23.42 3.08
C ALA A 135 -3.02 -22.04 2.42
N ALA A 136 -4.11 -21.40 1.99
CA ALA A 136 -4.04 -20.05 1.43
C ALA A 136 -3.60 -19.00 2.48
N ALA A 137 -4.07 -19.12 3.73
CA ALA A 137 -3.69 -18.23 4.82
C ALA A 137 -2.19 -18.34 5.15
N VAL A 138 -1.68 -19.57 5.27
CA VAL A 138 -0.25 -19.85 5.49
C VAL A 138 0.59 -19.28 4.35
N LYS A 139 0.24 -19.59 3.10
CA LYS A 139 0.95 -19.10 1.91
C LYS A 139 0.99 -17.57 1.85
N ASN A 140 -0.11 -16.89 2.22
CA ASN A 140 -0.14 -15.42 2.24
C ASN A 140 0.78 -14.86 3.33
N CYS A 141 0.76 -15.43 4.53
CA CYS A 141 1.68 -15.05 5.61
C CYS A 141 3.14 -15.25 5.20
N GLU A 142 3.50 -16.40 4.61
CA GLU A 142 4.85 -16.67 4.11
C GLU A 142 5.29 -15.68 3.02
N ARG A 143 4.40 -15.38 2.06
CA ARG A 143 4.65 -14.38 1.02
C ARG A 143 4.91 -13.00 1.62
N ARG A 144 4.11 -12.57 2.61
CA ARG A 144 4.30 -11.29 3.30
C ARG A 144 5.63 -11.26 4.07
N ARG A 145 5.95 -12.32 4.82
CA ARG A 145 7.25 -12.44 5.52
C ARG A 145 8.41 -12.40 4.53
N GLY A 146 8.29 -13.09 3.39
CA GLY A 146 9.29 -13.06 2.33
C GLY A 146 9.49 -11.68 1.74
N HIS A 147 8.42 -10.93 1.50
CA HIS A 147 8.51 -9.54 1.03
C HIS A 147 9.18 -8.62 2.07
N ILE A 148 8.80 -8.72 3.35
CA ILE A 148 9.45 -7.93 4.42
C ILE A 148 10.94 -8.25 4.51
N ARG A 149 11.32 -9.53 4.39
CA ARG A 149 12.74 -9.93 4.38
C ARG A 149 13.51 -9.29 3.23
N LYS A 150 12.96 -9.34 2.01
CA LYS A 150 13.54 -8.66 0.86
C LYS A 150 13.72 -7.17 1.09
N VAL A 151 12.73 -6.51 1.69
CA VAL A 151 12.84 -5.09 2.06
C VAL A 151 13.94 -4.87 3.09
N LEU A 152 14.06 -5.71 4.12
CA LEU A 152 15.14 -5.61 5.12
C LEU A 152 16.53 -5.80 4.51
N GLU A 153 16.66 -6.71 3.54
CA GLU A 153 17.91 -7.03 2.84
C GLU A 153 18.27 -6.00 1.76
N GLY A 154 17.34 -5.10 1.41
CA GLY A 154 17.54 -4.13 0.33
C GLY A 154 17.44 -4.74 -1.07
N ASP A 155 16.76 -5.87 -1.25
CA ASP A 155 16.63 -6.55 -2.55
C ASP A 155 16.12 -5.60 -3.64
N ALA A 156 16.85 -5.50 -4.76
CA ALA A 156 16.55 -4.53 -5.82
C ALA A 156 15.15 -4.71 -6.45
N SER A 157 14.57 -5.91 -6.42
CA SER A 157 13.19 -6.14 -6.89
C SER A 157 12.17 -5.52 -5.94
N ALA A 158 12.37 -5.66 -4.62
CA ALA A 158 11.51 -5.06 -3.61
C ALA A 158 11.62 -3.52 -3.59
N ILE A 159 12.83 -2.97 -3.75
CA ILE A 159 13.03 -1.52 -3.93
C ILE A 159 12.28 -1.03 -5.16
N GLY A 160 12.41 -1.75 -6.28
CA GLY A 160 11.72 -1.44 -7.52
C GLY A 160 10.20 -1.37 -7.36
N GLU A 161 9.59 -2.41 -6.76
CA GLU A 161 8.15 -2.45 -6.46
C GLU A 161 7.71 -1.31 -5.53
N GLY A 162 8.53 -0.99 -4.53
CA GLY A 162 8.29 0.12 -3.61
C GLY A 162 8.32 1.48 -4.31
N ALA A 163 9.27 1.69 -5.21
CA ALA A 163 9.42 2.94 -5.94
C ALA A 163 8.28 3.15 -6.97
N GLU A 164 7.81 2.09 -7.63
CA GLU A 164 6.60 2.14 -8.47
C GLU A 164 5.36 2.53 -7.65
N ARG A 165 5.21 1.95 -6.44
CA ARG A 165 4.15 2.32 -5.51
C ARG A 165 4.26 3.79 -5.08
N LEU A 166 5.46 4.25 -4.73
CA LEU A 166 5.72 5.66 -4.41
C LEU A 166 5.24 6.58 -5.56
N SER A 167 5.56 6.24 -6.81
CA SER A 167 5.15 7.05 -7.96
C SER A 167 3.65 7.14 -8.19
N SER A 168 2.91 6.08 -7.83
CA SER A 168 1.47 5.97 -8.06
C SER A 168 0.61 6.51 -6.92
N GLU A 169 1.12 6.48 -5.68
CA GLU A 169 0.38 6.89 -4.48
C GLU A 169 0.66 8.35 -4.08
N CYS A 170 1.76 8.95 -4.54
CA CYS A 170 2.13 10.33 -4.19
C CYS A 170 1.27 11.38 -4.89
N ALA A 171 0.54 12.18 -4.11
CA ALA A 171 -0.25 13.32 -4.58
C ALA A 171 0.58 14.63 -4.71
N ILE A 172 1.72 14.56 -5.41
CA ILE A 172 2.60 15.72 -5.63
C ILE A 172 1.89 16.77 -6.51
N PRO A 173 2.07 18.09 -6.32
CA PRO A 173 1.35 19.13 -7.07
C PRO A 173 1.61 19.19 -8.57
N PHE A 174 2.83 18.92 -9.02
CA PHE A 174 3.21 18.99 -10.42
C PHE A 174 3.67 17.63 -10.94
N PRO A 175 3.41 17.34 -12.22
CA PRO A 175 4.01 16.17 -12.85
C PRO A 175 5.52 16.34 -12.99
N PHE A 176 6.25 15.24 -12.81
CA PHE A 176 7.69 15.18 -13.04
C PHE A 176 8.12 13.74 -13.32
N THR A 177 9.35 13.58 -13.79
CA THR A 177 10.00 12.28 -13.96
C THR A 177 11.10 12.14 -12.92
N LEU A 178 11.19 10.96 -12.31
CA LEU A 178 12.31 10.54 -11.48
C LEU A 178 13.05 9.42 -12.22
N ARG A 179 14.33 9.61 -12.53
CA ARG A 179 15.23 8.51 -12.87
C ARG A 179 16.00 8.13 -11.61
N TYR A 180 16.22 6.84 -11.39
CA TYR A 180 17.06 6.41 -10.28
C TYR A 180 17.81 5.14 -10.61
N ALA A 181 18.88 4.93 -9.88
CA ALA A 181 19.61 3.67 -9.83
C ALA A 181 19.94 3.34 -8.38
N TYR A 182 20.00 2.05 -8.09
CA TYR A 182 20.22 1.54 -6.74
C TYR A 182 21.28 0.46 -6.76
N GLU A 183 22.30 0.65 -5.93
CA GLU A 183 23.41 -0.28 -5.75
C GLU A 183 23.17 -1.10 -4.48
N GLU A 184 22.58 -2.28 -4.65
CA GLU A 184 22.15 -3.18 -3.55
C GLU A 184 23.27 -3.49 -2.55
N GLY A 185 24.47 -3.81 -3.02
CA GLY A 185 25.60 -4.14 -2.14
C GLY A 185 26.17 -2.97 -1.33
N ALA A 186 25.99 -1.73 -1.83
CA ALA A 186 26.47 -0.53 -1.16
C ALA A 186 25.37 0.18 -0.35
N GLY A 187 24.10 -0.18 -0.56
CA GLY A 187 22.97 0.52 0.05
C GLY A 187 22.85 1.98 -0.44
N ARG A 188 23.35 2.28 -1.64
CA ARG A 188 23.41 3.64 -2.20
C ARG A 188 22.40 3.81 -3.32
N MET A 189 21.69 4.93 -3.31
CA MET A 189 20.73 5.29 -4.34
C MET A 189 21.09 6.63 -4.97
N ALA A 190 21.16 6.68 -6.29
CA ALA A 190 21.30 7.91 -7.04
C ALA A 190 20.01 8.20 -7.80
N ALA A 191 19.57 9.45 -7.79
CA ALA A 191 18.31 9.88 -8.36
C ALA A 191 18.44 11.22 -9.11
N GLU A 192 17.78 11.32 -10.25
CA GLU A 192 17.65 12.53 -11.04
C GLU A 192 16.18 12.90 -11.21
N VAL A 193 15.86 14.15 -10.87
CA VAL A 193 14.50 14.69 -10.90
C VAL A 193 14.39 15.73 -12.01
N ASP A 194 13.48 15.51 -12.95
CA ASP A 194 13.10 16.53 -13.92
C ASP A 194 12.20 17.58 -13.23
N LEU A 195 12.79 18.67 -12.74
CA LEU A 195 12.10 19.70 -11.99
C LEU A 195 11.03 20.39 -12.84
N PRO A 196 9.83 20.64 -12.29
CA PRO A 196 8.80 21.40 -12.98
C PRO A 196 9.28 22.82 -13.26
N SER A 197 8.74 23.43 -14.32
CA SER A 197 9.06 24.81 -14.68
C SER A 197 8.46 25.79 -13.67
N PRO A 198 9.17 26.88 -13.30
CA PRO A 198 8.61 27.94 -12.44
C PRO A 198 7.38 28.62 -13.06
N GLY A 199 7.18 28.53 -14.38
CA GLY A 199 5.99 29.03 -15.06
C GLY A 199 4.69 28.32 -14.67
N GLY A 200 4.77 27.12 -14.09
CA GLY A 200 3.60 26.39 -13.58
C GLY A 200 3.04 26.93 -12.26
N LEU A 201 3.78 27.78 -11.53
CA LEU A 201 3.32 28.37 -10.29
C LEU A 201 2.29 29.49 -10.51
N PRO A 202 1.35 29.73 -9.56
CA PRO A 202 0.42 30.85 -9.65
C PRO A 202 1.14 32.19 -9.75
N GLN A 203 0.88 32.93 -10.83
CA GLN A 203 1.52 34.22 -11.13
C GLN A 203 0.80 35.41 -10.48
N THR A 204 -0.36 35.19 -9.87
CA THR A 204 -1.18 36.20 -9.21
C THR A 204 -1.46 35.81 -7.77
N THR A 205 -1.70 36.81 -6.93
CA THR A 205 -2.19 36.67 -5.56
C THR A 205 -3.43 37.52 -5.36
N VAL A 206 -4.21 37.25 -4.31
CA VAL A 206 -5.42 38.00 -3.98
C VAL A 206 -5.11 38.99 -2.85
N GLU A 207 -5.32 40.27 -3.11
CA GLU A 207 -5.20 41.32 -2.10
C GLU A 207 -6.61 41.73 -1.64
N VAL A 208 -6.87 41.65 -0.33
CA VAL A 208 -8.13 42.10 0.27
C VAL A 208 -8.01 43.59 0.58
N MET A 209 -8.82 44.41 -0.09
CA MET A 209 -8.82 45.86 0.15
C MET A 209 -9.47 46.19 1.50
N LYS A 210 -9.20 47.40 2.01
CA LYS A 210 -9.85 47.94 3.23
C LYS A 210 -11.39 47.94 3.17
N SER A 211 -11.97 47.86 1.97
CA SER A 211 -13.41 47.75 1.72
C SER A 211 -13.97 46.32 1.78
N GLY A 212 -13.14 45.31 2.05
CA GLY A 212 -13.50 43.89 2.05
C GLY A 212 -13.57 43.26 0.65
N ARG A 213 -13.36 44.02 -0.43
CA ARG A 213 -13.31 43.49 -1.81
C ARG A 213 -11.94 42.89 -2.11
N SER A 214 -11.92 41.71 -2.72
CA SER A 214 -10.71 41.03 -3.19
C SER A 214 -10.37 41.41 -4.63
N ARG A 215 -9.10 41.70 -4.93
CA ARG A 215 -8.62 41.93 -6.30
C ARG A 215 -7.37 41.10 -6.60
N PRO A 216 -7.28 40.46 -7.77
CA PRO A 216 -6.05 39.78 -8.19
C PRO A 216 -4.96 40.82 -8.48
N ARG A 217 -3.74 40.54 -8.01
CA ARG A 217 -2.53 41.33 -8.24
C ARG A 217 -1.41 40.42 -8.73
N PRO A 218 -0.64 40.79 -9.77
CA PRO A 218 0.51 40.01 -10.20
C PRO A 218 1.54 39.93 -9.08
N LYS A 219 2.13 38.74 -8.89
CA LYS A 219 3.26 38.55 -7.99
C LYS A 219 4.50 39.22 -8.58
N THR A 220 5.40 39.66 -7.71
CA THR A 220 6.72 40.11 -8.17
C THR A 220 7.54 38.91 -8.66
N GLN A 221 8.47 39.11 -9.60
CA GLN A 221 9.37 38.02 -10.02
C GLN A 221 10.17 37.45 -8.86
N ARG A 222 10.51 38.27 -7.87
CA ARG A 222 11.19 37.82 -6.65
C ARG A 222 10.32 36.85 -5.85
N ALA A 223 9.04 37.17 -5.65
CA ALA A 223 8.12 36.29 -4.92
C ALA A 223 7.97 34.94 -5.64
N VAL A 224 7.79 34.93 -6.97
CA VAL A 224 7.71 33.69 -7.74
C VAL A 224 9.00 32.85 -7.62
N ARG A 225 10.18 33.48 -7.61
CA ARG A 225 11.46 32.79 -7.39
C ARG A 225 11.57 32.20 -5.99
N GLU A 226 11.15 32.94 -4.96
CA GLU A 226 11.13 32.48 -3.57
C GLU A 226 10.16 31.30 -3.37
N GLU A 227 8.97 31.34 -3.98
CA GLU A 227 8.02 30.21 -3.99
C GLU A 227 8.60 29.00 -4.73
N TYR A 228 9.23 29.20 -5.87
CA TYR A 228 9.83 28.11 -6.64
C TYR A 228 10.98 27.43 -5.91
N ALA A 229 11.89 28.21 -5.29
CA ALA A 229 12.99 27.65 -4.51
C ALA A 229 12.45 26.80 -3.36
N ARG A 230 11.49 27.34 -2.59
CA ARG A 230 10.81 26.64 -1.50
C ARG A 230 10.17 25.34 -1.97
N TYR A 231 9.45 25.36 -3.10
CA TYR A 231 8.88 24.16 -3.71
C TYR A 231 9.94 23.11 -4.06
N VAL A 232 11.03 23.52 -4.71
CA VAL A 232 12.10 22.60 -5.15
C VAL A 232 12.78 21.93 -3.96
N PHE A 233 13.15 22.67 -2.92
CA PHE A 233 13.75 22.09 -1.72
C PHE A 233 12.80 21.12 -1.01
N ALA A 234 11.52 21.49 -0.89
CA ALA A 234 10.50 20.63 -0.30
C ALA A 234 10.28 19.34 -1.12
N LEU A 235 10.29 19.43 -2.45
CA LEU A 235 10.21 18.25 -3.34
C LEU A 235 11.42 17.33 -3.15
N ILE A 236 12.64 17.87 -3.13
CA ILE A 236 13.86 17.07 -2.96
C ILE A 236 13.89 16.38 -1.59
N ALA A 237 13.56 17.10 -0.52
CA ALA A 237 13.46 16.53 0.83
C ALA A 237 12.40 15.42 0.89
N TYR A 238 11.21 15.66 0.32
CA TYR A 238 10.13 14.67 0.27
C TYR A 238 10.52 13.40 -0.52
N LEU A 239 11.22 13.57 -1.65
CA LEU A 239 11.72 12.43 -2.42
C LEU A 239 12.80 11.66 -1.66
N ALA A 240 13.74 12.35 -1.00
CA ALA A 240 14.74 11.68 -0.16
C ALA A 240 14.08 10.82 0.93
N HIS A 241 13.06 11.37 1.60
CA HIS A 241 12.25 10.60 2.55
C HIS A 241 11.62 9.37 1.90
N GLY A 242 10.92 9.55 0.78
CA GLY A 242 10.26 8.44 0.08
C GLY A 242 11.22 7.34 -0.37
N LEU A 243 12.43 7.71 -0.82
CA LEU A 243 13.47 6.77 -1.22
C LEU A 243 14.07 6.04 -0.02
N PHE A 244 14.36 6.73 1.08
CA PHE A 244 14.78 6.08 2.32
C PHE A 244 13.68 5.17 2.89
N ASP A 245 12.40 5.51 2.75
CA ASP A 245 11.34 4.65 3.27
C ASP A 245 11.20 3.33 2.51
N LEU A 246 11.78 3.20 1.30
CA LEU A 246 11.72 1.96 0.52
C LEU A 246 12.33 0.78 1.28
N SER A 247 13.45 1.00 1.96
CA SER A 247 14.17 -0.03 2.74
C SER A 247 15.13 0.60 3.76
N PRO A 248 15.26 0.06 4.97
CA PRO A 248 16.28 0.48 5.93
C PRO A 248 17.72 0.18 5.46
N ALA A 249 17.92 -0.70 4.47
CA ALA A 249 19.24 -1.00 3.90
C ALA A 249 19.80 0.12 3.00
N ILE A 250 18.95 1.08 2.59
CA ILE A 250 19.41 2.28 1.89
C ILE A 250 20.06 3.21 2.91
N GLY A 251 21.39 3.30 2.89
CA GLY A 251 22.19 4.15 3.77
C GLY A 251 22.35 5.57 3.21
N ASP A 252 22.51 5.70 1.89
CA ASP A 252 22.79 6.97 1.23
C ASP A 252 21.88 7.21 0.03
N VAL A 253 21.43 8.46 -0.14
CA VAL A 253 20.62 8.91 -1.27
C VAL A 253 21.20 10.20 -1.84
N VAL A 254 21.61 10.17 -3.11
CA VAL A 254 21.96 11.36 -3.88
C VAL A 254 20.78 11.75 -4.75
N ILE A 255 20.29 12.99 -4.63
CA ILE A 255 19.24 13.51 -5.51
C ILE A 255 19.74 14.77 -6.24
N SER A 256 19.66 14.73 -7.56
CA SER A 256 20.01 15.82 -8.46
C SER A 256 18.77 16.34 -9.19
N GLY A 257 18.43 17.61 -9.00
CA GLY A 257 17.31 18.28 -9.67
C GLY A 257 17.76 18.99 -10.95
N TYR A 258 17.17 18.62 -12.09
CA TYR A 258 17.44 19.18 -13.40
C TYR A 258 16.28 20.04 -13.88
N ARG A 259 16.57 21.23 -14.40
CA ARG A 259 15.59 21.98 -15.18
C ARG A 259 15.60 21.48 -16.61
N ALA A 260 14.43 21.39 -17.22
CA ALA A 260 14.31 21.20 -18.65
C ALA A 260 15.07 22.33 -19.38
N GLY A 261 16.06 21.95 -20.19
CA GLY A 261 16.80 22.85 -21.08
C GLY A 261 16.38 22.66 -22.54
N GLU A 262 16.89 23.51 -23.42
CA GLU A 262 16.90 23.21 -24.87
C GLU A 262 18.03 22.20 -25.15
N GLY A 263 17.69 20.93 -25.43
CA GLY A 263 18.65 19.87 -25.76
C GLY A 263 18.64 18.66 -24.82
N ASP A 264 19.51 17.68 -25.09
CA ASP A 264 19.62 16.42 -24.34
C ASP A 264 20.52 16.64 -23.10
N GLY A 265 19.94 16.58 -21.90
CA GLY A 265 20.69 16.59 -20.63
C GLY A 265 20.20 17.57 -19.54
N GLY A 266 19.40 18.59 -19.88
CA GLY A 266 18.93 19.59 -18.90
C GLY A 266 20.06 20.31 -18.13
N GLU A 267 19.70 21.21 -17.21
CA GLU A 267 20.67 21.87 -16.34
C GLU A 267 20.43 21.45 -14.89
N CYS A 268 21.41 20.79 -14.27
CA CYS A 268 21.35 20.50 -12.83
C CYS A 268 21.45 21.82 -12.06
N VAL A 269 20.56 22.05 -11.11
CA VAL A 269 20.51 23.30 -10.31
C VAL A 269 20.65 23.06 -8.81
N LEU A 270 20.48 21.82 -8.39
CA LEU A 270 20.61 21.38 -7.01
C LEU A 270 21.00 19.91 -7.02
N SER A 271 22.02 19.54 -6.25
CA SER A 271 22.40 18.16 -6.00
C SER A 271 22.73 18.00 -4.53
N VAL A 272 22.17 17.00 -3.86
CA VAL A 272 22.33 16.79 -2.41
C VAL A 272 22.57 15.32 -2.15
N LEU A 273 23.56 15.02 -1.30
CA LEU A 273 23.84 13.69 -0.77
C LEU A 273 23.34 13.62 0.67
N PHE A 274 22.31 12.81 0.90
CA PHE A 274 21.76 12.54 2.23
C PHE A 274 22.28 11.19 2.73
N ASP A 275 22.73 11.15 3.99
CA ASP A 275 22.89 9.92 4.73
C ASP A 275 21.66 9.69 5.63
N ARG A 276 21.28 8.42 5.84
CA ARG A 276 20.08 8.07 6.59
C ARG A 276 20.10 8.56 8.03
N GLU A 277 21.23 8.43 8.72
CA GLU A 277 21.31 8.73 10.15
C GLU A 277 21.08 10.22 10.40
N GLY A 278 21.81 11.06 9.66
CA GLY A 278 21.62 12.51 9.67
C GLY A 278 20.21 12.90 9.22
N PHE A 279 19.64 12.22 8.22
CA PHE A 279 18.29 12.52 7.73
C PHE A 279 17.23 12.23 8.79
N VAL A 280 17.31 11.08 9.47
CA VAL A 280 16.42 10.73 10.58
C VAL A 280 16.53 11.76 11.71
N ALA A 281 17.75 12.13 12.11
CA ALA A 281 17.95 13.14 13.15
C ALA A 281 17.33 14.49 12.79
N ALA A 282 17.39 14.89 11.52
CA ALA A 282 16.83 16.16 11.07
C ALA A 282 15.28 16.14 10.89
N LEU A 283 14.66 14.96 10.75
CA LEU A 283 13.20 14.81 10.74
C LEU A 283 12.58 15.09 12.11
N ASP A 284 13.26 14.73 13.20
CA ASP A 284 12.76 14.92 14.58
C ASP A 284 12.59 16.41 14.93
N ASP A 285 13.39 17.28 14.31
CA ASP A 285 13.35 18.73 14.51
C ASP A 285 12.42 19.47 13.50
N VAL A 286 11.67 18.73 12.67
CA VAL A 286 10.79 19.24 11.58
C VAL A 286 11.48 20.37 10.81
N ALA A 287 12.64 20.05 10.26
CA ALA A 287 13.47 21.03 9.58
C ALA A 287 12.74 21.68 8.38
N ASP A 288 12.92 22.99 8.24
CA ASP A 288 12.63 23.71 7.00
C ASP A 288 13.36 22.99 5.84
N PRO A 289 12.69 22.64 4.72
CA PRO A 289 13.30 21.85 3.66
C PRO A 289 14.56 22.45 3.05
N GLU A 290 14.62 23.78 2.95
CA GLU A 290 15.81 24.47 2.45
C GLU A 290 16.95 24.32 3.46
N ALA A 291 16.71 24.60 4.73
CA ALA A 291 17.71 24.41 5.79
C ALA A 291 18.20 22.96 5.86
N LEU A 292 17.29 21.98 5.74
CA LEU A 292 17.61 20.56 5.68
C LEU A 292 18.54 20.26 4.51
N CYS A 293 18.14 20.56 3.28
CA CYS A 293 18.94 20.23 2.11
C CYS A 293 20.34 20.87 2.15
N LEU A 294 20.44 22.06 2.74
CA LEU A 294 21.72 22.78 2.87
C LEU A 294 22.56 22.35 4.09
N SER A 295 22.03 21.54 5.00
CA SER A 295 22.81 20.99 6.12
C SER A 295 23.61 19.74 5.74
N PHE A 296 23.27 19.10 4.63
CA PHE A 296 24.00 17.95 4.07
C PHE A 296 25.06 18.39 3.06
N GLU A 297 25.87 17.43 2.58
CA GLU A 297 26.74 17.67 1.43
C GLU A 297 25.88 18.02 0.20
N HIS A 298 26.11 19.19 -0.38
CA HIS A 298 25.30 19.69 -1.48
C HIS A 298 26.09 20.53 -2.47
N ARG A 299 25.52 20.67 -3.67
CA ARG A 299 25.90 21.66 -4.68
C ARG A 299 24.68 22.46 -5.03
N CYS A 300 24.68 23.73 -4.63
CA CYS A 300 23.63 24.69 -4.97
C CYS A 300 24.26 26.08 -5.11
N GLN A 301 23.97 26.77 -6.22
CA GLN A 301 24.38 28.17 -6.39
C GLN A 301 23.14 29.06 -6.43
N MET A 302 22.74 29.55 -5.26
CA MET A 302 21.56 30.40 -5.12
C MET A 302 21.93 31.82 -4.67
N THR A 303 21.40 32.83 -5.36
CA THR A 303 21.58 34.23 -4.95
C THR A 303 20.67 34.59 -3.77
N LYS A 304 20.94 35.72 -3.11
CA LYS A 304 20.03 36.29 -2.06
C LYS A 304 18.61 36.54 -2.57
N THR A 305 18.43 36.69 -3.88
CA THR A 305 17.13 36.88 -4.54
C THR A 305 16.53 35.57 -5.09
N LYS A 306 17.03 34.42 -4.60
CA LYS A 306 16.58 33.06 -4.94
C LYS A 306 16.67 32.71 -6.42
N VAL A 307 17.62 33.32 -7.14
CA VAL A 307 17.99 32.85 -8.48
C VAL A 307 18.92 31.66 -8.29
N ILE A 308 18.45 30.46 -8.64
CA ILE A 308 19.26 29.23 -8.61
C ILE A 308 19.93 29.06 -9.96
N LYS A 309 21.26 28.97 -9.96
CA LYS A 309 22.11 28.80 -11.14
C LYS A 309 22.48 27.33 -11.36
N PRO A 310 22.90 26.96 -12.59
CA PRO A 310 23.39 25.63 -12.86
C PRO A 310 24.61 25.25 -12.01
N VAL A 311 24.72 23.96 -11.70
CA VAL A 311 25.82 23.32 -10.97
C VAL A 311 26.15 21.98 -11.60
N GLU A 312 27.35 21.46 -11.35
CA GLU A 312 27.66 20.06 -11.67
C GLU A 312 27.02 19.14 -10.61
N PRO A 313 26.33 18.06 -10.99
CA PRO A 313 25.74 17.13 -10.02
C PRO A 313 26.83 16.39 -9.24
N LEU A 314 26.55 16.03 -7.99
CA LEU A 314 27.44 15.21 -7.16
C LEU A 314 27.68 13.83 -7.80
N GLU A 315 26.65 13.28 -8.43
CA GLU A 315 26.65 12.00 -9.12
C GLU A 315 25.72 12.06 -10.34
N ARG A 316 26.11 11.40 -11.44
CA ARG A 316 25.30 11.30 -12.67
C ARG A 316 24.84 9.86 -12.85
N LEU A 317 23.61 9.70 -13.34
CA LEU A 317 23.05 8.41 -13.74
C LEU A 317 23.48 7.99 -15.16
#